data_AF-A0A946IW57-F1
#
_entry.id   AF-A0A946IW57-F1
#
_cell.length_a   1.000
_cell.length_b   1.000
_cell.length_c   1.000
_cell.angle_alpha   90.00
_cell.angle_beta   90.00
_cell.angle_gamma   90.00
#
_symmetry.space_group_name_H-M   'P 1'
#
loop_
_entity.id
_entity.type
_entity.pdbx_description
1 polymer ?
#
loop_
_entity_poly.entity_id
_entity_poly.type
_entity_poly.pdbx_seq_one_letter_code
_entity_poly.pdbx_strand_id
1 'polypeptide(L)' 'IDSLFCYCYCKKNHNHKTLLTCYTNKHGSKCDICLNEVFYAYDLYNQGKTLDEIVIAVDKKFYRPYRRT' A
#
# COMPACT_ATOMS: atom_id res chain seq x y z
N ILE A 1 -10.64 3.01 4.14
CA ILE A 1 -9.29 3.51 3.78
C ILE A 1 -8.19 2.68 4.46
N ASP A 2 -8.36 2.25 5.72
CA ASP A 2 -7.39 1.36 6.39
C ASP A 2 -7.61 -0.14 6.08
N SER A 3 -7.54 -0.50 4.79
CA SER A 3 -7.77 -1.89 4.33
C SER A 3 -6.77 -2.36 3.28
N LEU A 4 -5.88 -1.48 2.82
CA LEU A 4 -4.91 -1.80 1.79
C LEU A 4 -3.70 -2.53 2.37
N PHE A 5 -3.33 -3.65 1.73
CA PHE A 5 -2.06 -4.31 1.99
C PHE A 5 -0.91 -3.49 1.40
N CYS A 6 0.26 -3.54 2.03
CA CYS A 6 1.45 -2.87 1.53
C CYS A 6 2.44 -3.87 0.92
N TYR A 7 2.72 -3.75 -0.38
CA TYR A 7 3.60 -4.66 -1.13
C TYR A 7 5.09 -4.27 -1.03
N CYS A 8 5.44 -3.38 -0.09
CA CYS A 8 6.80 -3.25 0.46
C CYS A 8 7.25 -4.52 1.22
N TYR A 9 6.29 -5.30 1.75
CA TYR A 9 6.52 -6.42 2.68
C TYR A 9 7.24 -6.07 4.00
N CYS A 10 7.30 -4.78 4.33
CA CYS A 10 7.88 -4.21 5.53
C CYS A 10 7.13 -4.57 6.83
N LYS A 11 5.92 -5.16 6.74
CA LYS A 11 5.15 -5.74 7.86
C LYS A 11 5.99 -6.64 8.78
N LYS A 12 6.90 -7.45 8.22
CA LYS A 12 7.73 -8.39 8.99
C LYS A 12 8.83 -7.70 9.82
N ASN A 13 9.27 -6.51 9.42
CA ASN A 13 10.44 -5.84 10.01
C ASN A 13 10.06 -4.58 10.80
N HIS A 14 8.90 -3.97 10.49
CA HIS A 14 8.50 -2.67 11.04
C HIS A 14 7.13 -2.71 11.76
N ASN A 15 6.54 -3.89 11.95
CA ASN A 15 5.22 -4.09 12.60
C ASN A 15 4.06 -3.29 11.97
N HIS A 16 4.16 -2.94 10.69
CA HIS A 16 3.05 -2.33 9.94
C HIS A 16 1.95 -3.35 9.65
N LYS A 17 0.68 -2.96 9.82
CA LYS A 17 -0.48 -3.82 9.58
C LYS A 17 -1.07 -3.64 8.18
N THR A 18 -1.13 -2.40 7.72
CA THR A 18 -1.74 -1.93 6.48
C THR A 18 -0.86 -0.84 5.84
N LEU A 19 -1.16 -0.47 4.59
CA LEU A 19 -0.52 0.64 3.89
C LEU A 19 -0.59 1.95 4.70
N LEU A 20 -1.73 2.24 5.33
CA LEU A 20 -1.87 3.45 6.15
C LEU A 20 -0.91 3.43 7.35
N THR A 21 -0.78 2.29 8.03
CA THR A 21 0.15 2.19 9.17
C THR A 21 1.62 2.36 8.78
N CYS A 22 2.00 2.19 7.50
CA CYS A 22 3.35 2.49 7.03
C CYS A 22 3.73 3.97 7.20
N TYR A 23 2.75 4.87 7.22
CA TYR A 23 2.93 6.32 7.37
C TYR A 23 2.93 6.79 8.83
N THR A 24 2.83 5.88 9.80
CA THR A 24 2.99 6.21 11.23
C THR A 24 4.44 6.42 11.66
N ASN A 25 5.40 6.11 10.76
CA ASN A 25 6.83 6.33 10.99
C ASN A 25 7.53 6.82 9.71
N LYS A 26 8.84 7.11 9.81
CA LYS A 26 9.65 7.65 8.71
C LYS A 26 9.85 6.70 7.53
N HIS A 27 9.48 5.42 7.65
CA HIS A 27 9.61 4.45 6.56
C HIS A 27 8.66 4.80 5.41
N GLY A 28 7.37 5.00 5.70
CA GLY A 28 6.35 5.24 4.66
C GLY A 28 6.68 6.45 3.79
N SER A 29 7.20 7.52 4.38
CA SER A 29 7.61 8.74 3.67
C SER A 29 8.84 8.59 2.77
N LYS A 30 9.62 7.50 2.90
CA LYS A 30 10.88 7.28 2.19
C LYS A 30 10.87 6.01 1.32
N CYS A 31 9.76 5.28 1.30
CA CYS A 31 9.65 4.04 0.56
C CYS A 31 8.88 4.30 -0.73
N ASP A 32 9.56 4.24 -1.87
CA ASP A 32 8.96 4.46 -3.19
C ASP A 32 7.78 3.52 -3.46
N ILE A 33 7.82 2.30 -2.93
CA ILE A 33 6.73 1.33 -3.06
C ILE A 33 5.49 1.83 -2.31
N CYS A 34 5.63 2.20 -1.03
CA CYS A 34 4.53 2.73 -0.23
C CYS A 34 3.94 4.00 -0.88
N LEU A 35 4.80 4.89 -1.39
CA LEU A 35 4.39 6.14 -2.05
C LEU A 35 3.57 5.85 -3.31
N ASN A 36 4.05 4.96 -4.18
CA ASN A 36 3.33 4.58 -5.40
C ASN A 36 1.97 3.94 -5.09
N GLU A 37 1.91 3.08 -4.07
CA GLU A 37 0.66 2.45 -3.64
C GLU A 37 -0.34 3.48 -3.10
N VAL A 38 0.09 4.43 -2.27
CA VAL A 38 -0.81 5.44 -1.69
C VAL A 38 -1.31 6.42 -2.75
N PHE A 39 -0.46 6.86 -3.66
CA PHE A 39 -0.86 7.78 -4.73
C PHE A 39 -1.83 7.11 -5.70
N TYR A 40 -1.60 5.84 -6.04
CA TYR A 40 -2.53 5.10 -6.89
C TYR A 40 -3.88 4.86 -6.21
N ALA A 41 -3.88 4.48 -4.92
CA ALA A 41 -5.12 4.31 -4.17
C ALA A 41 -5.89 5.64 -4.05
N TYR A 42 -5.18 6.75 -3.85
CA TYR A 42 -5.77 8.09 -3.77
C TYR A 42 -6.35 8.55 -5.12
N ASP A 43 -5.67 8.26 -6.23
CA ASP A 43 -6.18 8.53 -7.58
C ASP A 43 -7.49 7.78 -7.86
N LEU A 44 -7.55 6.49 -7.53
CA LEU A 44 -8.78 5.69 -7.66
C LEU A 44 -9.91 6.22 -6.77
N TYR A 45 -9.59 6.65 -5.55
CA TYR A 45 -10.57 7.28 -4.66
C TYR A 45 -11.14 8.57 -5.28
N ASN A 46 -10.28 9.42 -5.88
CA ASN A 46 -10.71 10.64 -6.57
C ASN A 46 -11.55 10.36 -7.83
N GLN A 47 -11.39 9.18 -8.44
CA GLN A 47 -12.24 8.70 -9.53
C GLN A 47 -13.60 8.16 -9.06
N GLY A 48 -13.88 8.17 -7.75
CA GLY A 48 -15.15 7.71 -7.18
C GLY A 48 -15.24 6.19 -7.01
N LYS A 49 -14.12 5.47 -7.05
CA LYS A 49 -14.10 4.02 -6.82
C LYS A 49 -14.46 3.67 -5.38
N THR A 50 -15.18 2.56 -5.23
CA THR A 50 -15.47 1.98 -3.91
C THR A 50 -14.21 1.40 -3.26
N LEU A 51 -14.23 1.22 -1.93
CA LEU A 51 -13.08 0.67 -1.22
C LEU A 51 -12.68 -0.72 -1.75
N ASP A 52 -13.66 -1.57 -2.04
CA ASP A 52 -13.42 -2.93 -2.56
C ASP A 52 -12.78 -2.90 -3.95
N GLU A 53 -13.25 -2.02 -4.84
CA GLU A 53 -12.63 -1.82 -6.15
C GLU A 53 -11.18 -1.31 -6.02
N ILE A 54 -10.91 -0.41 -5.07
CA ILE A 54 -9.56 0.11 -4.82
C ILE A 54 -8.65 -1.01 -4.34
N VAL A 55 -9.09 -1.84 -3.39
CA VAL A 55 -8.33 -3.00 -2.89
C VAL A 55 -7.99 -3.95 -4.03
N ILE A 56 -8.99 -4.34 -4.83
CA ILE A 56 -8.77 -5.25 -5.98
C ILE A 56 -7.80 -4.64 -6.99
N ALA A 57 -7.92 -3.34 -7.28
CA ALA A 57 -7.06 -2.66 -8.25
C ALA A 57 -5.62 -2.50 -7.74
N VAL A 58 -5.42 -2.19 -6.46
CA VAL A 58 -4.10 -2.10 -5.82
C VAL A 58 -3.45 -3.49 -5.80
N ASP A 59 -4.18 -4.51 -5.37
CA ASP A 59 -3.69 -5.88 -5.33
C ASP A 59 -3.27 -6.36 -6.71
N LYS A 60 -4.11 -6.15 -7.74
CA LYS A 60 -3.78 -6.52 -9.11
C LYS A 60 -2.56 -5.79 -9.67
N LYS A 61 -2.34 -4.53 -9.28
CA LYS A 61 -1.26 -3.70 -9.82
C LYS A 61 0.08 -3.94 -9.12
N PHE A 62 0.07 -4.14 -7.81
CA PHE A 62 1.29 -4.16 -6.99
C PHE A 62 1.65 -5.54 -6.44
N TYR A 63 0.76 -6.54 -6.59
CA TYR A 63 1.10 -7.92 -6.25
C TYR A 63 2.38 -8.36 -6.96
N ARG A 64 3.33 -8.83 -6.15
CA ARG A 64 4.60 -9.40 -6.62
C ARG A 64 5.08 -10.42 -5.60
N PRO A 65 5.69 -11.54 -6.00
CA PRO A 65 6.24 -12.50 -5.04
C PRO A 65 7.24 -11.81 -4.10
N TYR A 66 7.15 -12.09 -2.80
CA TYR A 66 8.13 -11.59 -1.83
C TYR A 66 9.52 -12.11 -2.17
N ARG A 67 10.45 -11.21 -2.51
CA ARG A 67 11.85 -11.55 -2.76
C ARG A 67 12.69 -11.20 -1.53
N ARG A 68 13.33 -12.22 -0.93
CA ARG A 68 14.47 -12.04 -0.03
C ARG A 68 15.71 -11.93 -0.91
N THR A 69 16.04 -10.73 -1.39
CA THR A 69 17.43 -10.44 -1.79
C THR A 69 18.18 -9.96 -0.58
#